data_AF-A0A7S0S7U7-F1
#
_entry.id   AF-A0A7S0S7U7-F1
#
_cell.length_a   1.000
_cell.length_b   1.000
_cell.length_c   1.000
_cell.angle_alpha   90.00
_cell.angle_beta   90.00
_cell.angle_gamma   90.00
#
_symmetry.space_group_name_H-M   'P 1'
#
loop_
_entity.id
_entity.type
_entity.pdbx_description
1 polymer ?
#
loop_
_entity_poly.entity_id
_entity_poly.type
_entity_poly.pdbx_seq_one_letter_code
_entity_poly.pdbx_strand_id
1 'polypeptide(L)'
;MEKLKQGIQEVEVAADAFKLAKAKGIDLDRRRQGNRECLAALRRQDKGVKDRSPGDEKPPANAFVFSPGQVIVRMPREAAKALVEKDQEAVEGKIRANEQALKQALRDLSDKGGVPDTVGAGLLNAFVNLKDNTNTKREVDSDDDDQ
;
A
#
# COMPACT_ATOMS: atom_id res chain seq x y z
N MET A 1 -4.53 -10.40 31.14
CA MET A 1 -5.28 -9.49 30.24
C MET A 1 -4.37 -8.53 29.46
N GLU A 2 -3.37 -7.88 30.09
CA GLU A 2 -2.42 -6.97 29.39
C GLU A 2 -1.80 -7.56 28.12
N LYS A 3 -1.19 -8.75 28.22
CA LYS A 3 -0.46 -9.41 27.10
C LYS A 3 -1.35 -9.71 25.90
N LEU A 4 -2.62 -10.05 26.14
CA LEU A 4 -3.59 -10.30 25.08
C LEU A 4 -3.98 -9.00 24.38
N LYS A 5 -4.23 -7.92 25.14
CA LYS A 5 -4.51 -6.59 24.57
C LYS A 5 -3.36 -6.11 23.69
N GLN A 6 -2.13 -6.28 24.16
CA GLN A 6 -0.93 -5.94 23.40
C GLN A 6 -0.80 -6.75 22.11
N GLY A 7 -1.01 -8.07 22.16
CA GLY A 7 -0.98 -8.92 20.97
C GLY A 7 -2.04 -8.55 19.92
N ILE A 8 -3.26 -8.21 20.35
CA ILE A 8 -4.32 -7.74 19.44
C ILE A 8 -3.93 -6.41 18.79
N GLN A 9 -3.42 -5.46 19.58
CA GLN A 9 -2.98 -4.16 19.08
C GLN A 9 -1.84 -4.30 18.05
N GLU A 10 -0.91 -5.23 18.26
CA GLU A 10 0.19 -5.50 17.33
C GLU A 10 -0.28 -6.08 15.99
N VAL A 11 -1.36 -6.87 15.99
CA VAL A 11 -2.02 -7.39 14.78
C VAL A 11 -2.75 -6.26 14.06
N GLU A 12 -3.47 -5.41 14.78
CA GLU A 12 -4.18 -4.25 14.20
C GLU A 12 -3.20 -3.31 13.47
N VAL A 13 -2.09 -2.95 14.11
CA VAL A 13 -1.05 -2.11 13.50
C VAL A 13 -0.46 -2.75 12.23
N ALA A 14 -0.22 -4.07 12.25
CA ALA A 14 0.27 -4.79 11.07
C ALA A 14 -0.77 -4.81 9.94
N ALA A 15 -2.05 -4.99 10.28
CA ALA A 15 -3.15 -4.97 9.32
C ALA A 15 -3.31 -3.59 8.66
N ASP A 16 -3.16 -2.52 9.43
CA ASP A 16 -3.22 -1.16 8.91
C ASP A 16 -2.02 -0.83 8.01
N ALA A 17 -0.82 -1.30 8.35
CA ALA A 17 0.35 -1.19 7.48
C ALA A 17 0.13 -1.92 6.14
N PHE A 18 -0.45 -3.13 6.16
CA PHE A 18 -0.80 -3.87 4.95
C PHE A 18 -1.87 -3.14 4.10
N LYS A 19 -2.95 -2.66 4.73
CA LYS A 19 -3.99 -1.89 4.04
C LYS A 19 -3.41 -0.63 3.40
N LEU A 20 -2.53 0.09 4.10
CA LEU A 20 -1.87 1.28 3.61
C LEU A 20 -0.99 0.97 2.39
N ALA A 21 -0.18 -0.10 2.44
CA ALA A 21 0.65 -0.52 1.31
C ALA A 21 -0.20 -0.89 0.08
N LYS A 22 -1.36 -1.52 0.29
CA LYS A 22 -2.32 -1.83 -0.78
C LYS A 22 -2.90 -0.57 -1.42
N ALA A 23 -3.35 0.39 -0.60
CA ALA A 23 -3.88 1.67 -1.09
C ALA A 23 -2.84 2.45 -1.90
N LYS A 24 -1.60 2.55 -1.39
CA LYS A 24 -0.47 3.16 -2.10
C LYS A 24 -0.21 2.50 -3.45
N GLY A 25 -0.31 1.17 -3.53
CA GLY A 25 -0.17 0.43 -4.78
C GLY A 25 -1.18 0.86 -5.85
N ILE A 26 -2.44 1.04 -5.46
CA ILE A 26 -3.51 1.49 -6.37
C ILE A 26 -3.20 2.91 -6.91
N ASP A 27 -2.76 3.82 -6.05
CA ASP A 27 -2.47 5.19 -6.45
C ASP A 27 -1.25 5.28 -7.38
N LEU A 28 -0.22 4.47 -7.12
CA LEU A 28 0.93 4.35 -8.01
C LEU A 28 0.53 3.78 -9.38
N ASP A 29 -0.36 2.78 -9.41
CA ASP A 29 -0.87 2.21 -10.65
C ASP A 29 -1.73 3.19 -11.46
N ARG A 30 -2.58 3.98 -10.79
CA ARG A 30 -3.33 5.08 -11.42
C ARG A 30 -2.38 6.08 -12.07
N ARG A 31 -1.32 6.47 -11.37
CA ARG A 31 -0.31 7.40 -11.90
C ARG A 31 0.46 6.80 -13.08
N ARG A 32 0.83 5.52 -13.01
CA ARG A 32 1.45 4.78 -14.11
C ARG A 32 0.56 4.77 -15.35
N GLN A 33 -0.74 4.52 -15.20
CA GLN A 33 -1.69 4.55 -16.30
C GLN A 33 -1.83 5.95 -16.89
N GLY A 34 -1.96 6.98 -16.05
CA GLY A 34 -2.01 8.37 -16.51
C GLY A 34 -0.76 8.79 -17.30
N ASN A 35 0.43 8.41 -16.84
CA ASN A 35 1.68 8.67 -17.57
C ASN A 35 1.72 7.96 -18.92
N ARG A 36 1.28 6.70 -19.00
CA ARG A 36 1.17 5.96 -20.26
C ARG A 36 0.21 6.62 -21.24
N GLU A 37 -0.94 7.08 -20.77
CA GLU A 37 -1.91 7.81 -21.59
C GLU A 37 -1.34 9.13 -22.10
N CYS A 38 -0.63 9.88 -21.25
CA CYS A 38 0.05 11.11 -21.65
C CYS A 38 1.09 10.85 -22.74
N LEU A 39 1.95 9.84 -22.57
CA LEU A 39 2.93 9.46 -23.59
C LEU A 39 2.27 8.99 -24.88
N ALA A 40 1.17 8.23 -24.80
CA ALA A 40 0.42 7.81 -25.98
C ALA A 40 -0.20 9.02 -26.70
N ALA A 41 -0.74 10.00 -25.98
CA ALA A 41 -1.28 11.23 -26.57
C ALA A 41 -0.19 12.05 -27.27
N LEU A 42 0.98 12.22 -26.64
CA LEU A 42 2.13 12.89 -27.23
C LEU A 42 2.62 12.16 -28.50
N ARG A 43 2.62 10.83 -28.49
CA ARG A 43 3.00 10.00 -29.64
C ARG A 43 1.97 10.05 -30.78
N ARG A 44 0.67 10.13 -30.50
CA ARG A 44 -0.36 10.27 -31.55
C ARG A 44 -0.21 11.58 -32.33
N GLN A 45 0.30 12.62 -31.68
CA GLN A 45 0.62 13.89 -32.33
C GLN A 45 1.90 13.79 -33.18
N ASP A 46 2.77 12.82 -32.91
CA ASP A 46 3.94 12.50 -33.71
C ASP A 46 3.57 11.66 -34.95
N LYS A 47 2.98 12.30 -35.97
CA LYS A 47 3.20 11.79 -37.32
C LYS A 47 4.67 11.99 -37.67
N GLY A 48 5.39 10.94 -38.03
CA GLY A 48 6.77 11.05 -38.51
C GLY A 48 6.85 11.93 -39.75
N VAL A 49 7.93 12.70 -39.94
CA VAL A 49 8.10 13.60 -41.11
C VAL A 49 7.94 12.86 -42.44
N LYS A 50 8.28 11.57 -42.47
CA LYS A 50 8.15 10.68 -43.64
C LYS A 50 6.72 10.23 -43.92
N ASP A 51 5.87 10.20 -42.88
CA ASP A 51 4.47 9.75 -42.97
C ASP A 51 3.50 10.92 -43.12
N ARG A 52 4.00 12.17 -43.17
CA ARG A 52 3.19 13.36 -43.33
C ARG A 52 2.93 13.65 -44.79
N SER A 53 1.65 13.79 -45.14
CA SER A 53 1.25 14.36 -46.42
C SER A 53 1.33 15.89 -46.38
N PRO A 54 1.60 16.56 -47.51
CA PRO A 54 1.43 18.01 -47.61
C PRO A 54 0.00 18.41 -47.20
N GLY A 55 -0.14 19.15 -46.10
CA GLY A 55 -1.43 19.53 -45.51
C GLY A 55 -1.73 18.92 -44.14
N ASP A 56 -0.94 17.95 -43.67
CA ASP A 56 -1.07 17.43 -42.31
C ASP A 56 -0.76 18.49 -41.25
N GLU A 57 -1.59 18.56 -40.21
CA GLU A 57 -1.36 19.44 -39.06
C GLU A 57 -0.04 19.09 -38.37
N LYS A 58 0.82 20.11 -38.20
CA LYS A 58 2.06 19.95 -37.45
C LYS A 58 1.71 19.75 -35.96
N PRO A 59 2.41 18.84 -35.24
CA PRO A 59 2.23 18.74 -33.81
C PRO A 59 2.50 20.10 -33.15
N PRO A 60 1.73 20.45 -32.11
CA PRO A 60 1.92 21.69 -31.40
C PRO A 60 3.32 21.75 -30.78
N ALA A 61 3.98 22.91 -30.87
CA ALA A 61 5.33 23.11 -30.32
C ALA A 61 5.38 22.95 -28.80
N ASN A 62 4.24 23.15 -28.12
CA ASN A 62 4.11 23.08 -26.67
C ASN A 62 3.06 22.05 -26.28
N ALA A 63 3.23 21.45 -25.11
CA ALA A 63 2.27 20.58 -24.46
C ALA A 63 1.91 21.13 -23.07
N PHE A 64 0.71 20.78 -22.62
CA PHE A 64 0.27 21.03 -21.24
C PHE A 64 0.51 19.75 -20.42
N VAL A 65 1.22 19.88 -19.30
CA VAL A 65 1.49 18.77 -18.38
C VAL A 65 0.94 19.13 -17.01
N PHE A 66 0.30 18.16 -16.37
CA PHE A 66 -0.09 18.26 -14.96
C PHE A 66 1.13 18.00 -14.08
N SER A 67 1.55 19.03 -13.33
CA SER A 67 2.63 18.90 -12.36
C SER A 67 2.08 18.54 -10.97
N PRO A 68 2.91 17.99 -10.08
CA PRO A 68 2.55 17.85 -8.67
C PRO A 68 2.05 19.20 -8.10
N GLY A 69 0.96 19.17 -7.34
CA GLY A 69 0.33 20.39 -6.79
C GLY A 69 -0.86 20.94 -7.58
N GLN A 70 -1.43 20.17 -8.52
CA GLN A 70 -2.61 20.55 -9.33
C GLN A 70 -2.40 21.76 -10.25
N VAL A 71 -1.16 22.02 -10.66
CA VAL A 71 -0.84 23.08 -11.61
C VAL A 71 -0.72 22.50 -13.01
N ILE A 72 -1.27 23.21 -14.00
CA ILE A 72 -1.10 22.90 -15.41
C ILE A 72 0.01 23.79 -15.95
N VAL A 73 1.07 23.18 -16.45
CA VAL A 73 2.24 23.90 -16.98
C VAL A 73 2.30 23.71 -18.49
N ARG A 74 2.38 24.83 -19.22
CA ARG A 74 2.71 24.83 -20.65
C ARG A 74 4.23 24.78 -20.81
N MET A 75 4.73 23.79 -21.53
CA MET A 75 6.17 23.65 -21.77
C MET A 75 6.45 23.10 -23.18
N PRO A 76 7.70 23.22 -23.67
CA PRO A 76 8.09 22.58 -24.92
C PRO A 76 7.80 21.08 -24.90
N ARG A 77 7.36 20.55 -26.03
CA ARG A 77 6.88 19.16 -26.10
C ARG A 77 7.96 18.13 -25.77
N GLU A 78 9.20 18.37 -26.17
CA GLU A 78 10.34 17.50 -25.82
C GLU A 78 10.59 17.48 -24.32
N ALA A 79 10.51 18.64 -23.66
CA ALA A 79 10.63 18.74 -22.21
C ALA A 79 9.47 18.03 -21.50
N ALA A 80 8.24 18.16 -22.00
CA ALA A 80 7.07 17.44 -21.49
C ALA A 80 7.26 15.92 -21.59
N LYS A 81 7.71 15.43 -22.75
CA LYS A 81 7.96 14.01 -22.97
C LYS A 81 9.04 13.48 -22.03
N ALA A 82 10.18 14.16 -21.95
CA ALA A 82 11.28 13.77 -21.06
C ALA A 82 10.85 13.76 -19.59
N LEU A 83 10.04 14.74 -19.17
CA LEU A 83 9.51 14.81 -17.81
C LEU A 83 8.59 13.62 -17.49
N VAL A 84 7.67 13.29 -18.39
CA VAL A 84 6.73 12.17 -18.19
C VAL A 84 7.45 10.82 -18.27
N GLU A 85 8.45 10.67 -19.15
CA GLU A 85 9.30 9.47 -19.21
C GLU A 85 10.08 9.28 -17.89
N LYS A 86 10.67 10.35 -17.36
CA LYS A 86 11.33 10.31 -16.04
C LYS A 86 10.37 9.97 -14.91
N ASP A 87 9.16 10.53 -14.91
CA ASP A 87 8.15 10.20 -13.89
C ASP A 87 7.66 8.76 -14.03
N GLN A 88 7.52 8.24 -15.25
CA GLN A 88 7.20 6.85 -15.52
C GLN A 88 8.22 5.90 -14.89
N GLU A 89 9.51 6.13 -15.11
CA GLU A 89 10.60 5.35 -14.49
C GLU A 89 10.56 5.41 -12.95
N ALA A 90 10.37 6.62 -12.41
CA ALA A 90 10.29 6.83 -10.97
C ALA A 90 9.07 6.11 -10.35
N VAL A 91 7.92 6.13 -11.01
CA VAL A 91 6.70 5.43 -10.56
C VAL A 91 6.89 3.92 -10.64
N GLU A 92 7.52 3.39 -11.69
CA GLU A 92 7.82 1.96 -11.79
C GLU A 92 8.76 1.47 -10.67
N GLY A 93 9.77 2.27 -10.34
CA GLY A 93 10.63 2.01 -9.17
C GLY A 93 9.83 1.97 -7.86
N LYS A 94 8.93 2.94 -7.66
CA LYS A 94 8.05 2.99 -6.48
C LYS A 94 7.07 1.81 -6.41
N ILE A 95 6.55 1.35 -7.54
CA ILE A 95 5.67 0.16 -7.60
C ILE A 95 6.44 -1.06 -7.13
N ARG A 96 7.65 -1.31 -7.66
CA ARG A 96 8.48 -2.44 -7.23
C ARG A 96 8.80 -2.40 -5.74
N ALA A 97 9.13 -1.21 -5.21
CA ALA A 97 9.36 -1.03 -3.79
C ALA A 97 8.07 -1.27 -2.96
N ASN A 98 6.92 -0.82 -3.45
CA ASN A 98 5.63 -1.01 -2.79
C ASN A 98 5.20 -2.49 -2.80
N GLU A 99 5.49 -3.24 -3.86
CA GLU A 99 5.26 -4.69 -3.91
C GLU A 99 6.09 -5.44 -2.88
N GLN A 100 7.36 -5.05 -2.69
CA GLN A 100 8.21 -5.61 -1.64
C GLN A 100 7.68 -5.26 -0.25
N ALA A 101 7.28 -4.00 -0.03
CA ALA A 101 6.68 -3.57 1.23
C ALA A 101 5.35 -4.28 1.53
N LEU A 102 4.51 -4.52 0.53
CA LEU A 102 3.26 -5.25 0.66
C LEU A 102 3.50 -6.71 1.06
N LYS A 103 4.48 -7.37 0.43
CA LYS A 103 4.88 -8.74 0.78
C LYS A 103 5.42 -8.81 2.21
N GLN A 104 6.22 -7.85 2.62
CA GLN A 104 6.73 -7.79 3.99
C GLN A 104 5.60 -7.58 5.00
N ALA A 105 4.72 -6.60 4.77
CA ALA A 105 3.58 -6.34 5.65
C ALA A 105 2.63 -7.55 5.75
N LEU A 106 2.46 -8.31 4.66
CA LEU A 106 1.68 -9.55 4.67
C LEU A 106 2.36 -10.64 5.51
N ARG A 107 3.68 -10.80 5.39
CA ARG A 107 4.45 -11.74 6.22
C ARG A 107 4.34 -11.37 7.70
N ASP A 108 4.56 -10.10 8.03
CA ASP A 108 4.47 -9.61 9.40
C ASP A 108 3.06 -9.82 9.99
N LEU A 109 2.01 -9.62 9.18
CA LEU A 109 0.63 -9.89 9.58
C LEU A 109 0.37 -11.39 9.80
N SER A 110 0.94 -12.24 8.93
CA SER A 110 0.86 -13.70 9.04
C SER A 110 1.56 -14.22 10.31
N ASP A 111 2.77 -13.73 10.60
CA ASP A 111 3.56 -14.13 11.76
C ASP A 111 2.86 -13.79 13.08
N LYS A 112 2.10 -12.69 13.09
CA LYS A 112 1.29 -12.26 14.23
C LYS A 112 -0.08 -12.95 14.30
N GLY A 113 -0.48 -13.74 13.31
CA GLY A 113 -1.75 -14.46 13.30
C GLY A 113 -2.97 -13.62 12.90
N GLY A 114 -2.76 -12.58 12.09
CA GLY A 114 -3.85 -11.75 11.55
C GLY A 114 -4.48 -12.29 10.27
N VAL A 115 -4.04 -13.45 9.78
CA VAL A 115 -4.56 -14.10 8.57
C VAL A 115 -5.45 -15.29 8.97
N PRO A 116 -6.61 -15.50 8.31
CA PRO A 116 -7.45 -16.67 8.54
C PRO A 116 -6.63 -17.95 8.46
N ASP A 117 -6.91 -18.91 9.36
CA ASP A 117 -6.22 -20.21 9.50
C ASP A 117 -4.82 -20.18 10.15
N THR A 118 -4.31 -19.01 10.54
CA THR A 118 -3.05 -18.89 11.30
C THR A 118 -3.28 -18.17 12.62
N VAL A 119 -3.02 -18.82 13.75
CA VAL A 119 -2.95 -18.14 15.06
C VAL A 119 -1.48 -17.99 15.42
N GLY A 120 -1.02 -16.75 15.51
CA GLY A 120 0.38 -16.45 15.79
C GLY A 120 0.78 -16.98 17.15
N ALA A 121 2.00 -17.51 17.27
CA ALA A 121 2.49 -18.11 18.52
C ALA A 121 2.40 -17.15 19.72
N GLY A 122 2.58 -15.84 19.49
CA GLY A 122 2.41 -14.80 20.51
C GLY A 122 0.97 -14.69 21.03
N LEU A 123 -0.02 -14.69 20.14
CA LEU A 123 -1.44 -14.67 20.47
C LEU A 123 -1.89 -15.98 21.13
N LEU A 124 -1.45 -17.12 20.61
CA LEU A 124 -1.69 -18.43 21.25
C LEU A 124 -1.14 -18.47 22.67
N ASN A 125 0.11 -18.06 22.88
CA ASN A 125 0.71 -18.01 24.22
C ASN A 125 -0.04 -17.02 25.13
N ALA A 126 -0.54 -15.91 24.61
CA ALA A 126 -1.37 -14.99 25.40
C ALA A 126 -2.73 -15.59 25.77
N PHE A 127 -3.35 -16.37 24.88
CA PHE A 127 -4.61 -17.08 25.15
C PHE A 127 -4.43 -18.24 26.13
N VAL A 128 -3.38 -19.05 25.97
CA VAL A 128 -3.06 -20.18 26.86
C VAL A 128 -2.76 -19.68 28.27
N ASN A 129 -1.98 -18.61 28.41
CA ASN A 129 -1.67 -17.99 29.71
C ASN A 129 -2.84 -17.15 30.30
N LEU A 130 -3.99 -17.06 29.61
CA LEU A 130 -5.18 -16.40 30.15
C LEU A 130 -5.97 -17.34 31.08
N LYS A 131 -5.77 -18.67 30.96
CA LYS A 131 -6.34 -19.67 31.87
C LYS A 131 -5.42 -19.83 33.08
N ASP A 132 -5.67 -19.06 34.15
CA ASP A 132 -5.25 -19.45 35.51
C ASP A 132 -5.81 -18.59 36.66
N ASN A 133 -7.07 -18.12 36.57
CA ASN A 133 -7.70 -17.37 37.67
C ASN A 133 -9.03 -17.96 38.17
N THR A 134 -9.36 -19.21 37.84
CA THR A 134 -10.64 -19.83 38.27
C THR A 134 -10.53 -20.75 39.48
N ASN A 135 -9.36 -20.89 40.12
CA ASN A 135 -9.20 -21.85 41.25
C ASN A 135 -8.91 -21.25 42.63
N THR A 136 -8.94 -19.93 42.80
CA THR A 136 -8.67 -19.26 44.11
C THR A 136 -9.94 -18.82 44.86
N LYS A 137 -11.08 -19.48 44.64
CA LYS A 137 -12.33 -19.23 45.41
C LYS A 137 -13.08 -20.50 45.81
N ARG A 138 -12.34 -21.57 46.14
CA ARG A 138 -12.87 -22.77 46.81
C ARG A 138 -11.94 -23.19 47.96
N GLU A 139 -11.77 -22.31 48.94
CA GLU A 139 -11.50 -22.70 50.34
C GLU A 139 -12.83 -22.39 51.04
N VAL A 140 -13.74 -23.36 51.11
CA VAL A 140 -13.95 -24.27 52.26
C VAL A 140 -14.18 -23.46 53.55
N ASP A 141 -15.35 -22.81 53.63
CA ASP A 141 -16.00 -22.55 54.92
C ASP A 141 -16.89 -23.76 55.21
N SER A 142 -16.29 -24.81 55.77
CA SER A 142 -17.00 -25.88 56.46
C SER A 142 -16.14 -26.29 57.63
N ASP A 143 -16.44 -25.73 58.80
CA ASP A 143 -16.28 -26.38 60.10
C ASP A 143 -17.38 -25.81 61.00
N ASP A 144 -18.47 -26.58 61.10
CA ASP A 144 -19.29 -26.66 62.31
C ASP A 144 -18.41 -27.21 63.45
N ASP A 145 -18.51 -26.65 64.66
CA ASP A 145 -18.73 -27.38 65.92
C ASP A 145 -18.38 -26.54 67.17
N ASP A 146 -19.42 -26.34 68.00
CA ASP A 146 -19.44 -26.38 69.47
C ASP A 146 -18.41 -25.61 70.32
N GLN A 147 -18.85 -24.47 70.88
CA GLN A 147 -18.99 -24.25 72.34
C GLN A 147 -19.72 -22.94 72.68
#